data_AF-A0A7U3ZRA3-F1
#
_entry.id   AF-A0A7U3ZRA3-F1
#
_cell.length_a   1.000
_cell.length_b   1.000
_cell.length_c   1.000
_cell.angle_alpha   90.00
_cell.angle_beta   90.00
_cell.angle_gamma   90.00
#
_symmetry.space_group_name_H-M   'P 1'
#
loop_
_entity.id
_entity.type
_entity.pdbx_description
1 polymer ?
#
loop_
_entity_poly.entity_id
_entity_poly.type
_entity_poly.pdbx_seq_one_letter_code
_entity_poly.pdbx_strand_id
1 'polypeptide(L)'
;MKKYILNAVFSAFLAIGLTACFENPAKIYDGPSVVEFDAAVTTAPAAGRTFPLVTVANGAGIIKTRINLVGPQRPNAETIKVVVDTQNSTAVAGTHYRLTSETVSIPANTSFGELEVEILSAPAQAGRTVTLVLMLEGNGTEIKASENFKRMGWTIRL
;
A
#
# COMPACT_ATOMS: atom_id res chain seq x y z
N MET A 1 -7.21 -33.35 58.09
CA MET A 1 -7.81 -32.03 57.82
C MET A 1 -6.82 -31.03 57.24
N LYS A 2 -5.69 -30.72 57.90
CA LYS A 2 -4.66 -29.76 57.40
C LYS A 2 -4.13 -30.04 55.97
N LYS A 3 -3.89 -31.30 55.60
CA LYS A 3 -3.42 -31.70 54.26
C LYS A 3 -4.47 -31.49 53.15
N TYR A 4 -5.75 -31.68 53.46
CA TYR A 4 -6.83 -31.47 52.49
C TYR A 4 -7.08 -29.97 52.25
N ILE A 5 -6.93 -29.15 53.29
CA ILE A 5 -7.00 -27.69 53.17
C ILE A 5 -5.82 -27.16 52.35
N LEU A 6 -4.59 -27.64 52.60
CA LEU A 6 -3.41 -27.25 51.83
C LEU A 6 -3.53 -27.62 50.34
N ASN A 7 -4.03 -28.83 50.04
CA ASN A 7 -4.24 -29.26 48.67
C ASN A 7 -5.37 -28.49 47.98
N ALA A 8 -6.44 -28.15 48.70
CA ALA A 8 -7.53 -27.32 48.14
C ALA A 8 -7.05 -25.90 47.83
N VAL A 9 -6.23 -25.30 48.69
CA VAL A 9 -5.63 -23.97 48.45
C VAL A 9 -4.67 -24.01 47.27
N PHE A 10 -3.84 -25.07 47.15
CA PHE A 10 -2.93 -25.24 46.02
C PHE A 10 -3.67 -25.41 44.68
N SER A 11 -4.73 -26.22 44.66
CA SER A 11 -5.57 -26.40 43.47
C SER A 11 -6.32 -25.12 43.09
N ALA A 12 -6.79 -24.34 44.06
CA ALA A 12 -7.43 -23.04 43.81
C ALA A 12 -6.43 -22.02 43.23
N PHE A 13 -5.20 -21.98 43.75
CA PHE A 13 -4.14 -21.11 43.23
C PHE A 13 -3.72 -21.49 41.80
N LEU A 14 -3.64 -22.79 41.50
CA LEU A 14 -3.33 -23.30 40.17
C LEU A 14 -4.44 -22.98 39.15
N ALA A 15 -5.72 -23.08 39.57
CA ALA A 15 -6.86 -22.73 38.72
C ALA A 15 -6.90 -21.22 38.38
N ILE A 16 -6.54 -20.35 39.33
CA ILE A 16 -6.45 -18.90 39.09
C ILE A 16 -5.26 -18.56 38.17
N GLY A 17 -4.13 -19.27 38.31
CA GLY A 17 -2.94 -19.10 37.46
C GLY A 17 -3.15 -19.44 35.98
N LEU A 18 -4.13 -20.30 35.65
CA LEU A 18 -4.49 -20.62 34.26
C LEU A 18 -5.39 -19.56 33.60
N THR A 19 -5.91 -18.61 34.37
CA THR A 19 -6.76 -17.49 33.88
C THR A 19 -6.02 -16.16 33.82
N ALA A 20 -4.75 -16.12 34.25
CA ALA A 20 -3.94 -14.93 34.29
C ALA A 20 -3.55 -14.48 32.86
N CYS A 21 -4.41 -13.63 32.31
CA CYS A 21 -4.07 -12.52 31.43
C CYS A 21 -3.35 -12.90 30.12
N PHE A 22 -4.07 -13.55 29.21
CA PHE A 22 -3.95 -13.12 27.82
C PHE A 22 -4.59 -11.73 27.77
N GLU A 23 -3.79 -10.66 27.93
CA GLU A 23 -4.11 -9.45 27.17
C GLU A 23 -4.35 -9.98 25.76
N ASN A 24 -5.54 -9.73 25.23
CA ASN A 24 -5.76 -9.87 23.82
C ASN A 24 -5.23 -8.55 23.28
N PRO A 25 -3.93 -8.38 22.93
CA PRO A 25 -3.58 -7.28 22.07
C PRO A 25 -4.23 -7.70 20.76
N ALA A 26 -5.50 -7.34 20.58
CA ALA A 26 -5.97 -7.07 19.25
C ALA A 26 -4.92 -6.08 18.74
N LYS A 27 -3.99 -6.57 17.90
CA LYS A 27 -2.97 -5.76 17.25
C LYS A 27 -3.73 -4.90 16.26
N ILE A 28 -4.42 -3.91 16.80
CA ILE A 28 -5.11 -2.89 16.07
C ILE A 28 -4.03 -1.88 15.75
N TYR A 29 -3.91 -1.58 14.46
CA TYR A 29 -3.07 -0.49 14.02
C TYR A 29 -3.55 0.80 14.71
N ASP A 30 -2.69 1.38 15.54
CA ASP A 30 -2.94 2.61 16.32
C ASP A 30 -2.28 3.84 15.68
N GLY A 31 -1.57 3.65 14.56
CA GLY A 31 -0.97 4.72 13.78
C GLY A 31 -1.97 5.55 12.99
N PRO A 32 -1.52 6.66 12.39
CA PRO A 32 -2.36 7.46 11.50
C PRO A 32 -2.75 6.65 10.26
N SER A 33 -3.99 6.79 9.79
CA SER A 33 -4.40 6.14 8.54
C SER A 33 -3.53 6.61 7.37
N VAL A 34 -2.93 5.67 6.65
CA VAL A 34 -2.11 5.97 5.48
C VAL A 34 -2.51 5.15 4.27
N VAL A 35 -2.11 5.63 3.10
CA VAL A 35 -2.20 4.90 1.83
C VAL A 35 -0.84 4.58 1.27
N GLU A 36 -0.75 3.42 0.64
CA GLU A 36 0.48 2.90 0.06
C GLU A 36 0.22 2.16 -1.25
N PHE A 37 1.20 2.16 -2.14
CA PHE A 37 1.16 1.26 -3.28
C PHE A 37 1.49 -0.16 -2.81
N ASP A 38 0.65 -1.13 -3.15
CA ASP A 38 0.88 -2.53 -2.80
C ASP A 38 2.23 -3.03 -3.35
N ALA A 39 2.55 -2.64 -4.59
CA ALA A 39 3.83 -2.95 -5.21
C ALA A 39 5.03 -2.35 -4.44
N ALA A 40 4.88 -1.21 -3.79
CA ALA A 40 5.97 -0.60 -2.99
C ALA A 40 6.26 -1.40 -1.71
N VAL A 41 5.26 -2.14 -1.20
CA VAL A 41 5.42 -3.03 -0.03
C VAL A 41 5.99 -4.39 -0.45
N THR A 42 5.53 -4.92 -1.59
CA THR A 42 5.81 -6.31 -2.00
C THR A 42 7.00 -6.45 -2.93
N THR A 43 7.46 -5.36 -3.55
CA THR A 43 8.56 -5.36 -4.51
C THR A 43 9.74 -4.57 -3.98
N ALA A 44 10.93 -5.17 -4.07
CA ALA A 44 12.17 -4.51 -3.65
C ALA A 44 12.39 -3.19 -4.42
N PRO A 45 12.93 -2.14 -3.76
CA PRO A 45 13.31 -0.91 -4.44
C PRO A 45 14.29 -1.15 -5.59
N ALA A 46 14.18 -0.35 -6.65
CA ALA A 46 15.16 -0.35 -7.71
C ALA A 46 16.52 0.14 -7.20
N ALA A 47 17.62 -0.29 -7.82
CA ALA A 47 18.97 0.12 -7.41
C ALA A 47 19.10 1.66 -7.34
N GLY A 48 19.55 2.17 -6.20
CA GLY A 48 19.69 3.61 -5.95
C GLY A 48 18.38 4.37 -5.72
N ARG A 49 17.25 3.67 -5.53
CA ARG A 49 15.93 4.27 -5.25
C ARG A 49 15.35 3.73 -3.94
N THR A 50 14.35 4.43 -3.42
CA THR A 50 13.55 4.01 -2.25
C THR A 50 12.20 3.43 -2.64
N PHE A 51 11.97 3.19 -3.94
CA PHE A 51 10.71 2.69 -4.50
C PHE A 51 10.99 1.71 -5.65
N PRO A 52 10.06 0.81 -5.96
CA PRO A 52 10.22 -0.15 -7.05
C PRO A 52 10.03 0.50 -8.41
N LEU A 53 10.70 -0.08 -9.42
CA LEU A 53 10.45 0.18 -10.84
C LEU A 53 10.10 -1.15 -11.53
N VAL A 54 8.86 -1.28 -11.99
CA VAL A 54 8.39 -2.48 -12.70
C VAL A 54 8.61 -2.29 -14.19
N THR A 55 9.22 -3.27 -14.86
CA THR A 55 9.45 -3.14 -16.30
C THR A 55 8.19 -3.52 -17.09
N VAL A 56 7.81 -2.67 -18.05
CA VAL A 56 6.66 -2.89 -18.93
C VAL A 56 7.06 -2.71 -20.40
N ALA A 57 6.37 -3.43 -21.29
CA ALA A 57 6.56 -3.29 -22.71
C ALA A 57 5.92 -2.00 -23.25
N ASN A 58 6.46 -1.48 -24.35
CA ASN A 58 5.80 -0.44 -25.13
C ASN A 58 4.38 -0.89 -25.51
N GLY A 59 3.39 -0.01 -25.40
CA GLY A 59 2.01 -0.35 -25.76
C GLY A 59 1.41 -1.51 -24.96
N ALA A 60 1.84 -1.73 -23.71
CA ALA A 60 1.29 -2.77 -22.83
C ALA A 60 -0.21 -2.59 -22.52
N GLY A 61 -0.81 -1.46 -22.91
CA GLY A 61 -2.23 -1.17 -22.67
C GLY A 61 -2.49 -0.81 -21.22
N ILE A 62 -3.69 -1.12 -20.74
CA ILE A 62 -4.10 -0.80 -19.36
C ILE A 62 -3.43 -1.76 -18.40
N ILE A 63 -2.65 -1.20 -17.48
CA ILE A 63 -2.10 -1.87 -16.31
C ILE A 63 -2.82 -1.38 -15.06
N LYS A 64 -2.99 -2.28 -14.10
CA LYS A 64 -3.63 -1.99 -12.81
C LYS A 64 -2.59 -2.00 -11.71
N THR A 65 -2.66 -1.04 -10.81
CA THR A 65 -1.92 -1.08 -9.55
C THR A 65 -2.85 -0.87 -8.37
N ARG A 66 -2.61 -1.60 -7.29
CA ARG A 66 -3.43 -1.58 -6.09
C ARG A 66 -2.88 -0.57 -5.09
N ILE A 67 -3.78 0.23 -4.53
CA ILE A 67 -3.50 1.14 -3.43
C ILE A 67 -4.17 0.57 -2.18
N ASN A 68 -3.40 0.36 -1.12
CA ASN A 68 -3.89 -0.12 0.17
C ASN A 68 -4.21 1.04 1.10
N LEU A 69 -5.26 0.90 1.90
CA LEU A 69 -5.52 1.70 3.08
C LEU A 69 -5.01 0.94 4.31
N VAL A 70 -3.99 1.49 4.96
CA VAL A 70 -3.46 1.01 6.24
C VAL A 70 -4.14 1.79 7.36
N GLY A 71 -5.08 1.14 8.02
CA GLY A 71 -5.88 1.72 9.09
C GLY A 71 -7.30 1.17 9.11
N PRO A 72 -8.18 1.72 9.96
CA PRO A 72 -9.59 1.34 10.00
C PRO A 72 -10.26 1.56 8.64
N GLN A 73 -11.11 0.62 8.24
CA GLN A 73 -11.97 0.79 7.07
C GLN A 73 -12.91 1.98 7.26
N ARG A 74 -13.29 2.61 6.16
CA ARG A 74 -14.19 3.77 6.16
C ARG A 74 -15.60 3.36 5.82
N PRO A 75 -16.62 3.89 6.52
CA PRO A 75 -18.02 3.59 6.20
C PRO A 75 -18.46 4.20 4.86
N ASN A 76 -17.69 5.15 4.32
CA ASN A 76 -17.90 5.80 3.03
C ASN A 76 -16.68 5.57 2.12
N ALA A 77 -16.86 5.75 0.81
CA ALA A 77 -15.75 5.67 -0.13
C ALA A 77 -14.76 6.84 0.08
N GLU A 78 -13.48 6.54 -0.01
CA GLU A 78 -12.39 7.52 0.10
C GLU A 78 -11.79 7.79 -1.28
N THR A 79 -11.49 9.06 -1.56
CA THR A 79 -10.84 9.47 -2.80
C THR A 79 -9.39 9.83 -2.51
N ILE A 80 -8.47 9.05 -3.05
CA ILE A 80 -7.03 9.21 -2.83
C ILE A 80 -6.41 9.89 -4.04
N LYS A 81 -5.71 10.99 -3.83
CA LYS A 81 -5.03 11.73 -4.90
C LYS A 81 -3.73 11.04 -5.28
N VAL A 82 -3.51 10.93 -6.60
CA VAL A 82 -2.30 10.40 -7.22
C VAL A 82 -1.72 11.47 -8.12
N VAL A 83 -0.41 11.68 -8.01
CA VAL A 83 0.34 12.63 -8.85
C VAL A 83 1.51 11.95 -9.52
N VAL A 84 1.97 12.54 -10.62
CA VAL A 84 3.21 12.14 -11.28
C VAL A 84 4.38 12.76 -10.51
N ASP A 85 5.34 11.95 -10.10
CA ASP A 85 6.58 12.44 -9.52
C ASP A 85 7.50 12.92 -10.65
N THR A 86 7.42 14.20 -10.97
CA THR A 86 8.15 14.81 -12.09
C THR A 86 9.66 14.83 -11.90
N GLN A 87 10.16 14.71 -10.67
CA GLN A 87 11.59 14.63 -10.37
C GLN A 87 12.16 13.25 -10.71
N ASN A 88 11.32 12.22 -10.66
CA ASN A 88 11.71 10.83 -10.89
C ASN A 88 11.19 10.25 -12.21
N SER A 89 10.37 11.02 -12.95
CA SER A 89 9.78 10.62 -14.23
C SER A 89 10.48 11.27 -15.42
N THR A 90 10.68 10.48 -16.47
CA THR A 90 11.09 10.92 -17.81
C THR A 90 10.05 10.60 -18.88
N ALA A 91 9.04 9.79 -18.54
CA ALA A 91 7.88 9.54 -19.38
C ALA A 91 7.04 10.80 -19.54
N VAL A 92 6.28 10.87 -20.64
CA VAL A 92 5.54 12.06 -21.07
C VAL A 92 4.09 11.66 -21.25
N ALA A 93 3.19 12.37 -20.58
CA ALA A 93 1.75 12.12 -20.67
C ALA A 93 1.25 12.31 -22.11
N GLY A 94 0.34 11.44 -22.57
CA GLY A 94 -0.19 11.45 -23.93
C GLY A 94 0.75 10.87 -25.00
N THR A 95 2.04 10.69 -24.70
CA THR A 95 3.01 10.01 -25.58
C THR A 95 3.36 8.62 -25.08
N HIS A 96 3.74 8.51 -23.81
CA HIS A 96 4.21 7.27 -23.20
C HIS A 96 3.14 6.61 -22.32
N TYR A 97 2.29 7.42 -21.69
CA TYR A 97 1.24 6.94 -20.80
C TYR A 97 0.01 7.85 -20.78
N ARG A 98 -1.11 7.33 -20.30
CA ARG A 98 -2.31 8.08 -19.91
C ARG A 98 -2.80 7.58 -18.55
N LEU A 99 -3.14 8.50 -17.65
CA LEU A 99 -3.87 8.16 -16.44
C LEU A 99 -5.36 8.21 -16.74
N THR A 100 -6.10 7.14 -16.41
CA THR A 100 -7.57 7.13 -16.54
C THR A 100 -8.21 8.06 -15.52
N SER A 101 -7.55 8.25 -14.37
CA SER A 101 -7.92 9.20 -13.32
C SER A 101 -6.67 9.63 -12.53
N GLU A 102 -6.67 10.85 -12.01
CA GLU A 102 -5.67 11.34 -11.03
C GLU A 102 -6.07 11.00 -9.58
N THR A 103 -7.10 10.18 -9.42
CA THR A 103 -7.60 9.74 -8.13
C THR A 103 -7.94 8.26 -8.15
N VAL A 104 -7.83 7.63 -6.97
CA VAL A 104 -8.24 6.25 -6.73
C VAL A 104 -9.37 6.25 -5.72
N SER A 105 -10.47 5.56 -6.05
CA SER A 105 -11.56 5.32 -5.12
C SER A 105 -11.27 4.06 -4.31
N ILE A 106 -11.25 4.18 -2.99
CA ILE A 106 -11.28 3.05 -2.06
C ILE A 106 -12.74 2.94 -1.58
N PRO A 107 -13.48 1.89 -1.97
CA PRO A 107 -14.89 1.76 -1.60
C PRO A 107 -15.12 1.70 -0.09
N ALA A 108 -16.35 1.99 0.32
CA ALA A 108 -16.78 1.81 1.71
C ALA A 108 -16.52 0.37 2.20
N ASN A 109 -16.15 0.25 3.47
CA ASN A 109 -15.87 -1.01 4.16
C ASN A 109 -14.83 -1.89 3.44
N THR A 110 -13.90 -1.25 2.71
CA THR A 110 -12.81 -1.90 1.98
C THR A 110 -11.49 -1.24 2.35
N SER A 111 -10.39 -1.97 2.19
CA SER A 111 -9.03 -1.50 2.52
C SER A 111 -8.13 -1.34 1.29
N PHE A 112 -8.71 -1.28 0.08
CA PHE A 112 -7.95 -1.07 -1.14
C PHE A 112 -8.81 -0.52 -2.29
N GLY A 113 -8.14 0.08 -3.27
CA GLY A 113 -8.68 0.47 -4.57
C GLY A 113 -7.67 0.20 -5.67
N GLU A 114 -8.11 0.25 -6.92
CA GLU A 114 -7.25 0.05 -8.09
C GLU A 114 -7.10 1.36 -8.87
N LEU A 115 -5.85 1.68 -9.24
CA LEU A 115 -5.53 2.71 -10.21
C LEU A 115 -5.26 2.05 -11.55
N GLU A 116 -5.88 2.60 -12.60
CA GLU A 116 -5.59 2.22 -13.98
C GLU A 116 -4.63 3.23 -14.62
N VAL A 117 -3.54 2.70 -15.17
CA VAL A 117 -2.55 3.44 -15.94
C VAL A 117 -2.48 2.79 -17.30
N GLU A 118 -2.60 3.56 -18.37
CA GLU A 118 -2.46 3.05 -19.72
C GLU A 118 -1.08 3.36 -20.26
N ILE A 119 -0.36 2.31 -20.67
CA ILE A 119 0.91 2.41 -21.37
C ILE A 119 0.62 2.50 -22.87
N LEU A 120 0.91 3.67 -23.44
CA LEU A 120 0.64 3.96 -24.84
C LEU A 120 1.71 3.33 -25.73
N SER A 121 1.34 3.08 -26.99
CA SER A 121 2.31 2.66 -28.01
C SER A 121 3.03 3.91 -28.54
N ALA A 122 4.30 4.06 -28.17
CA ALA A 122 5.17 5.11 -28.68
C ALA A 122 6.06 4.58 -29.82
N PRO A 123 6.67 5.43 -30.66
CA PRO A 123 7.62 4.98 -31.68
C PRO A 123 8.77 4.19 -31.05
N ALA A 124 9.03 2.99 -31.59
CA ALA A 124 10.05 2.10 -31.03
C ALA A 124 11.47 2.66 -31.19
N GLN A 125 12.29 2.50 -30.15
CA GLN A 125 13.65 3.03 -30.11
C GLN A 125 14.58 2.03 -29.43
N ALA A 126 15.33 1.28 -30.23
CA ALA A 126 16.18 0.20 -29.74
C ALA A 126 17.08 0.63 -28.56
N GLY A 127 16.93 -0.08 -27.44
CA GLY A 127 17.71 0.14 -26.22
C GLY A 127 17.31 1.37 -25.39
N ARG A 128 16.25 2.09 -25.76
CA ARG A 128 15.74 3.23 -24.99
C ARG A 128 14.64 2.81 -24.02
N THR A 129 14.64 3.47 -22.87
CA THR A 129 13.60 3.36 -21.86
C THR A 129 13.22 4.75 -21.36
N VAL A 130 11.97 4.87 -20.91
CA VAL A 130 11.48 6.03 -20.16
C VAL A 130 10.88 5.55 -18.85
N THR A 131 10.91 6.40 -17.83
CA THR A 131 10.46 6.07 -16.48
C THR A 131 9.22 6.88 -16.14
N LEU A 132 8.15 6.22 -15.72
CA LEU A 132 6.98 6.83 -15.11
C LEU A 132 7.02 6.52 -13.61
N VAL A 133 6.94 7.53 -12.75
CA VAL A 133 6.81 7.35 -11.30
C VAL A 133 5.56 8.07 -10.83
N LEU A 134 4.72 7.35 -10.08
CA LEU A 134 3.55 7.90 -9.43
C LEU A 134 3.79 8.01 -7.93
N MET A 135 3.15 9.01 -7.33
CA MET A 135 3.21 9.30 -5.90
C MET A 135 1.79 9.53 -5.35
N LEU A 136 1.50 8.96 -4.18
CA LEU A 136 0.27 9.23 -3.45
C LEU A 136 0.41 10.50 -2.61
N GLU A 137 -0.69 11.27 -2.50
CA GLU A 137 -0.77 12.43 -1.59
C GLU A 137 -1.76 12.22 -0.43
N GLY A 138 -2.60 11.18 -0.50
CA GLY A 138 -3.69 10.93 0.47
C GLY A 138 -5.00 11.58 0.04
N ASN A 139 -5.91 11.84 0.99
CA ASN A 139 -7.23 12.44 0.73
C ASN A 139 -7.30 13.94 1.10
N GLY A 140 -6.18 14.54 1.51
CA GLY A 140 -6.11 15.93 1.94
C GLY A 140 -6.58 16.20 3.37
N THR A 141 -7.04 15.18 4.10
CA THR A 141 -7.51 15.29 5.48
C THR A 141 -6.82 14.26 6.40
N GLU A 142 -7.53 13.21 6.77
CA GLU A 142 -7.11 12.23 7.79
C GLU A 142 -6.23 11.11 7.21
N ILE A 143 -6.31 10.86 5.90
CA ILE A 143 -5.56 9.79 5.24
C ILE A 143 -4.37 10.41 4.53
N LYS A 144 -3.17 10.08 5.01
CA LYS A 144 -1.91 10.59 4.46
C LYS A 144 -1.23 9.54 3.57
N ALA A 145 -0.27 9.96 2.77
CA ALA A 145 0.58 9.01 2.06
C ALA A 145 1.61 8.36 3.01
N SER A 146 1.83 7.05 2.90
CA SER A 146 2.87 6.34 3.66
C SER A 146 4.26 6.83 3.26
N GLU A 147 5.07 7.29 4.21
CA GLU A 147 6.39 7.88 3.90
C GLU A 147 7.30 6.94 3.10
N ASN A 148 7.27 5.65 3.41
CA ASN A 148 8.13 4.65 2.78
C ASN A 148 7.52 4.06 1.51
N PHE A 149 6.19 4.05 1.37
CA PHE A 149 5.49 3.28 0.35
C PHE A 149 4.55 4.12 -0.54
N LYS A 150 4.69 5.45 -0.50
CA LYS A 150 3.91 6.38 -1.33
C LYS A 150 4.32 6.44 -2.79
N ARG A 151 5.41 5.79 -3.20
CA ARG A 151 5.92 5.85 -4.58
C ARG A 151 6.06 4.46 -5.18
N MET A 152 5.71 4.36 -6.46
CA MET A 152 6.12 3.25 -7.33
C MET A 152 6.28 3.78 -8.76
N GLY A 153 6.99 3.04 -9.61
CA GLY A 153 7.07 3.41 -11.00
C GLY A 153 7.21 2.25 -11.96
N TRP A 154 7.27 2.61 -13.23
CA TRP A 154 7.44 1.70 -14.34
C TRP A 154 8.59 2.17 -15.24
N THR A 155 9.39 1.20 -15.69
CA THR A 155 10.34 1.38 -16.78
C THR A 155 9.66 0.89 -18.07
N ILE A 156 9.30 1.82 -18.94
CA ILE A 156 8.70 1.53 -20.24
C ILE A 156 9.83 1.35 -21.25
N ARG A 157 9.92 0.17 -21.88
CA ARG A 157 10.84 -0.08 -23.00
C ARG A 157 10.24 0.50 -24.27
N LEU A 158 10.98 1.33 -25.02
CA LEU A 158 10.50 1.95 -26.26
C LEU A 158 10.79 1.06 -27.47
#